data_AF-A0A1C3WRR5-F1
#
_entry.id   AF-A0A1C3WRR5-F1
#
_cell.length_a   1.000
_cell.length_b   1.000
_cell.length_c   1.000
_cell.angle_alpha   90.00
_cell.angle_beta   90.00
_cell.angle_gamma   90.00
#
_symmetry.space_group_name_H-M   'P 1'
#
loop_
_entity.id
_entity.type
_entity.pdbx_description
1 polymer ?
#
loop_
_entity_poly.entity_id
_entity_poly.type
_entity_poly.pdbx_seq_one_letter_code
_entity_poly.pdbx_strand_id
1 'polypeptide(L)'
;MSKAYFDLLRSVKDPEIHQALVSSQQRWVGLRYIEGSRLQPDERKQEINLLRDDTAQRTRNLAMKGGVPESSALVANAVAQQRYVSRFSGGPYSGYWTECDFIPSGEDSHDYECFGVKAIQNAARVCSDYTYWASGRYYDFSKVANVSNGKLVTVAGCGGEDAQCPDDAAAGLDKGKTGWDFHVDEHDDRYNPDLSHSPVFRIDPDFKDEDDISGIAPDWMTQCLADPDFPPRSLESPATAQ
;
A
#
# COMPACT_ATOMS: atom_id res chain seq x y z
N MET A 1 22.08 10.45 -4.85
CA MET A 1 20.64 10.71 -4.65
C MET A 1 20.16 12.08 -5.16
N SER A 2 20.55 13.23 -4.56
CA SER A 2 19.92 14.53 -4.87
C SER A 2 19.89 14.91 -6.35
N LYS A 3 20.97 14.64 -7.09
CA LYS A 3 20.99 14.83 -8.55
C LYS A 3 19.90 14.03 -9.27
N ALA A 4 19.77 12.73 -8.98
CA ALA A 4 18.76 11.87 -9.58
C ALA A 4 17.34 12.37 -9.27
N TYR A 5 17.09 12.78 -8.01
CA TYR A 5 15.81 13.37 -7.60
C TYR A 5 15.45 14.64 -8.39
N PHE A 6 16.35 15.62 -8.45
CA PHE A 6 16.07 16.87 -9.16
C PHE A 6 16.03 16.71 -10.68
N ASP A 7 16.82 15.78 -11.24
CA ASP A 7 16.73 15.43 -12.67
C ASP A 7 15.36 14.80 -12.98
N LEU A 8 14.87 13.90 -12.13
CA LEU A 8 13.55 13.28 -12.26
C LEU A 8 12.43 14.32 -12.17
N LEU A 9 12.40 15.14 -11.11
CA LEU A 9 11.37 16.16 -10.90
C LEU A 9 11.27 17.15 -12.08
N ARG A 10 12.41 17.58 -12.65
CA ARG A 10 12.39 18.47 -13.82
C ARG A 10 11.78 17.81 -15.06
N SER A 11 11.89 16.49 -15.16
CA SER A 11 11.50 15.71 -16.34
C SER A 11 10.03 15.29 -16.28
N VAL A 12 9.49 15.02 -15.08
CA VAL A 12 8.07 14.71 -14.85
C VAL A 12 7.20 15.94 -15.13
N LYS A 13 6.18 15.78 -15.97
CA LYS A 13 5.24 16.85 -16.35
C LYS A 13 3.86 16.72 -15.73
N ASP A 14 3.47 15.52 -15.33
CA ASP A 14 2.22 15.29 -14.63
C ASP A 14 2.32 15.91 -13.21
N PRO A 15 1.44 16.86 -12.85
CA PRO A 15 1.51 17.55 -11.57
C PRO A 15 1.15 16.65 -10.38
N GLU A 16 0.29 15.64 -10.55
CA GLU A 16 -0.07 14.69 -9.48
C GLU A 16 1.12 13.79 -9.18
N ILE A 17 1.77 13.23 -10.22
CA ILE A 17 2.97 12.42 -10.06
C ILE A 17 4.12 13.26 -9.49
N HIS A 18 4.29 14.50 -9.97
CA HIS A 18 5.31 15.40 -9.44
C HIS A 18 5.13 15.63 -7.93
N GLN A 19 3.89 15.93 -7.49
CA GLN A 19 3.59 16.12 -6.07
C GLN A 19 3.81 14.84 -5.25
N ALA A 20 3.39 13.69 -5.78
CA ALA A 20 3.57 12.40 -5.13
C ALA A 20 5.06 12.06 -4.94
N LEU A 21 5.92 12.36 -5.92
CA LEU A 21 7.37 12.20 -5.80
C LEU A 21 7.99 13.12 -4.74
N VAL A 22 7.49 14.35 -4.60
CA VAL A 22 7.93 15.27 -3.54
C VAL A 22 7.58 14.70 -2.17
N SER A 23 6.33 14.30 -1.96
CA SER A 23 5.87 13.71 -0.69
C SER A 23 6.63 12.43 -0.35
N SER A 24 6.81 11.53 -1.33
CA SER A 24 7.63 10.33 -1.22
C SER A 24 9.05 10.63 -0.77
N GLN A 25 9.72 11.60 -1.42
CA GLN A 25 11.08 11.95 -1.06
C GLN A 25 11.19 12.60 0.32
N GLN A 26 10.20 13.42 0.72
CA GLN A 26 10.15 14.02 2.04
C GLN A 26 10.02 12.96 3.15
N ARG A 27 9.15 11.95 2.98
CA ARG A 27 9.03 10.84 3.93
C ARG A 27 10.33 10.06 4.07
N TRP A 28 10.92 9.63 2.95
CA TRP A 28 12.19 8.91 2.97
C TRP A 28 13.31 9.72 3.65
N VAL A 29 13.38 11.04 3.40
CA VAL A 29 14.36 11.93 4.04
C VAL A 29 14.09 12.17 5.52
N GLY A 30 12.82 12.16 5.94
CA GLY A 30 12.44 12.31 7.34
C GLY A 30 12.74 11.07 8.17
N LEU A 31 12.57 9.89 7.58
CA LEU A 31 12.79 8.59 8.23
C LEU A 31 14.25 8.17 8.27
N ARG A 32 15.08 8.62 7.30
CA ARG A 32 16.50 8.28 7.31
C ARG A 32 17.15 8.85 8.57
N TYR A 33 17.26 8.03 9.59
CA TYR A 33 17.82 8.39 10.88
C TYR A 33 19.21 7.79 11.01
N ILE A 34 20.05 8.50 11.76
CA ILE A 34 21.33 8.02 12.23
C ILE A 34 21.31 8.28 13.73
N GLU A 35 21.17 7.25 14.56
CA GLU A 35 21.35 7.26 16.02
C GLU A 35 22.71 7.89 16.38
N GLY A 36 23.71 7.70 15.52
CA GLY A 36 24.86 8.57 15.41
C GLY A 36 25.78 8.50 16.61
N SER A 37 25.97 9.62 17.31
CA SER A 37 26.96 9.72 18.40
C SER A 37 26.70 8.80 19.59
N ARG A 38 25.48 8.24 19.69
CA ARG A 38 25.02 7.39 20.79
C ARG A 38 25.44 5.92 20.64
N LEU A 39 25.77 5.49 19.42
CA LEU A 39 26.23 4.13 19.14
C LEU A 39 27.73 3.97 19.40
N GLN A 40 28.11 2.75 19.79
CA GLN A 40 29.51 2.32 19.83
C GLN A 40 30.15 2.42 18.43
N PRO A 41 31.49 2.48 18.31
CA PRO A 41 32.15 2.72 17.03
C PRO A 41 31.83 1.68 15.93
N ASP A 42 31.67 0.42 16.29
CA ASP A 42 31.29 -0.69 15.42
C ASP A 42 29.82 -0.61 14.98
N GLU A 43 28.91 -0.44 15.93
CA GLU A 43 27.48 -0.22 15.68
C GLU A 43 27.24 0.98 14.75
N ARG A 44 27.94 2.09 15.00
CA ARG A 44 27.90 3.28 14.13
C ARG A 44 28.40 2.98 12.73
N LYS A 45 29.46 2.20 12.59
CA LYS A 45 30.01 1.85 11.27
C LYS A 45 29.01 1.01 10.49
N GLN A 46 28.30 0.11 11.17
CA GLN A 46 27.23 -0.69 10.59
C GLN A 46 26.06 0.19 10.15
N GLU A 47 25.57 1.07 11.01
CA GLU A 47 24.49 2.03 10.68
C GLU A 47 24.84 2.91 9.46
N ILE A 48 26.08 3.40 9.39
CA ILE A 48 26.56 4.18 8.22
C ILE A 48 26.59 3.34 6.93
N ASN A 49 26.88 2.04 7.02
CA ASN A 49 26.86 1.17 5.85
C ASN A 49 25.43 0.90 5.39
N LEU A 50 24.53 0.59 6.32
CA LEU A 50 23.09 0.41 6.06
C LEU A 50 22.51 1.63 5.34
N LEU A 51 22.70 2.82 5.91
CA LEU A 51 22.22 4.06 5.28
C LEU A 51 22.83 4.31 3.89
N ARG A 52 24.08 3.89 3.67
CA ARG A 52 24.71 4.02 2.35
C ARG A 52 24.01 3.13 1.33
N ASP A 53 23.67 1.91 1.72
CA ASP A 53 22.99 0.94 0.88
C ASP A 53 21.54 1.38 0.58
N ASP A 54 20.83 1.88 1.59
CA ASP A 54 19.51 2.49 1.43
C ASP A 54 19.53 3.72 0.51
N THR A 55 20.54 4.57 0.67
CA THR A 55 20.73 5.75 -0.20
C THR A 55 21.03 5.32 -1.63
N ALA A 56 21.78 4.23 -1.82
CA ALA A 56 22.06 3.67 -3.14
C ALA A 56 20.79 3.10 -3.77
N GLN A 57 19.98 2.35 -3.00
CA GLN A 57 18.70 1.81 -3.45
C GLN A 57 17.70 2.92 -3.80
N ARG A 58 17.54 3.93 -2.95
CA ARG A 58 16.71 5.10 -3.24
C ARG A 58 17.20 5.83 -4.49
N THR A 59 18.51 5.96 -4.67
CA THR A 59 19.08 6.55 -5.90
C THR A 59 18.73 5.71 -7.14
N ARG A 60 18.73 4.38 -7.06
CA ARG A 60 18.28 3.51 -8.16
C ARG A 60 16.79 3.69 -8.47
N ASN A 61 15.93 3.76 -7.45
CA ASN A 61 14.50 3.98 -7.63
C ASN A 61 14.20 5.33 -8.31
N LEU A 62 14.98 6.38 -8.01
CA LEU A 62 14.87 7.72 -8.60
C LEU A 62 15.51 7.84 -9.99
N ALA A 63 16.43 6.95 -10.36
CA ALA A 63 17.23 7.12 -11.56
C ALA A 63 16.40 6.89 -12.83
N MET A 64 16.57 7.80 -13.80
CA MET A 64 16.06 7.63 -15.16
C MET A 64 17.12 6.97 -16.04
N LYS A 65 16.69 6.06 -16.92
CA LYS A 65 17.44 5.51 -18.04
C LYS A 65 17.12 6.31 -19.29
N GLY A 66 18.16 6.79 -19.99
CA GLY A 66 17.99 7.55 -21.24
C GLY A 66 17.21 8.86 -21.11
N GLY A 67 17.06 9.41 -19.91
CA GLY A 67 16.25 10.61 -19.66
C GLY A 67 14.74 10.38 -19.68
N VAL A 68 14.27 9.14 -19.67
CA VAL A 68 12.85 8.77 -19.67
C VAL A 68 12.33 8.69 -18.22
N PRO A 69 11.38 9.54 -17.79
CA PRO A 69 10.86 9.52 -16.42
C PRO A 69 10.28 8.17 -16.00
N GLU A 70 9.53 7.52 -16.87
CA GLU A 70 8.83 6.24 -16.63
C GLU A 70 9.79 5.06 -16.43
N SER A 71 11.09 5.26 -16.68
CA SER A 71 12.10 4.25 -16.35
C SER A 71 12.58 4.32 -14.89
N SER A 72 12.20 5.37 -14.15
CA SER A 72 12.27 5.40 -12.68
C SER A 72 11.18 4.51 -12.10
N ALA A 73 11.54 3.66 -11.13
CA ALA A 73 10.60 2.76 -10.47
C ALA A 73 9.42 3.51 -9.81
N LEU A 74 9.70 4.69 -9.23
CA LEU A 74 8.67 5.50 -8.57
C LEU A 74 7.67 6.09 -9.56
N VAL A 75 8.14 6.58 -10.72
CA VAL A 75 7.24 7.10 -11.76
C VAL A 75 6.47 5.95 -12.42
N ALA A 76 7.12 4.82 -12.69
CA ALA A 76 6.46 3.65 -13.24
C ALA A 76 5.29 3.20 -12.36
N ASN A 77 5.52 3.12 -11.04
CA ASN A 77 4.49 2.77 -10.06
C ASN A 77 3.35 3.80 -10.07
N ALA A 78 3.66 5.10 -9.96
CA ALA A 78 2.65 6.16 -9.98
C ALA A 78 1.80 6.18 -11.26
N VAL A 79 2.42 6.01 -12.43
CA VAL A 79 1.72 5.92 -13.72
C VAL A 79 0.79 4.72 -13.75
N ALA A 80 1.22 3.58 -13.20
CA ALA A 80 0.43 2.38 -13.23
C ALA A 80 -0.76 2.45 -12.24
N GLN A 81 -0.57 3.02 -11.05
CA GLN A 81 -1.66 3.39 -10.14
C GLN A 81 -2.68 4.29 -10.84
N GLN A 82 -2.22 5.37 -11.47
CA GLN A 82 -3.09 6.31 -12.21
C GLN A 82 -3.88 5.61 -13.32
N ARG A 83 -3.23 4.72 -14.09
CA ARG A 83 -3.90 3.92 -15.13
C ARG A 83 -4.95 2.98 -14.55
N TYR A 84 -4.64 2.29 -13.46
CA TYR A 84 -5.55 1.36 -12.82
C TYR A 84 -6.80 2.10 -12.29
N VAL A 85 -6.61 3.17 -11.50
CA VAL A 85 -7.73 3.91 -10.91
C VAL A 85 -8.59 4.63 -11.94
N SER A 86 -8.04 4.99 -13.11
CA SER A 86 -8.79 5.66 -14.19
C SER A 86 -9.94 4.85 -14.79
N ARG A 87 -9.98 3.53 -14.50
CA ARG A 87 -11.03 2.62 -14.96
C ARG A 87 -12.31 2.71 -14.12
N PHE A 88 -12.25 3.34 -12.96
CA PHE A 88 -13.34 3.42 -11.99
C PHE A 88 -13.82 4.86 -11.85
N SER A 89 -15.03 5.06 -11.32
CA SER A 89 -15.56 6.42 -11.15
C SER A 89 -14.74 7.28 -10.18
N GLY A 90 -13.96 6.65 -9.30
CA GLY A 90 -13.33 7.30 -8.16
C GLY A 90 -14.35 7.80 -7.15
N GLY A 91 -13.90 8.65 -6.23
CA GLY A 91 -14.73 9.31 -5.22
C GLY A 91 -13.92 9.71 -3.98
N PRO A 92 -14.56 10.29 -2.96
CA PRO A 92 -13.87 10.82 -1.78
C PRO A 92 -13.17 9.74 -0.93
N TYR A 93 -13.50 8.46 -1.13
CA TYR A 93 -12.86 7.35 -0.44
C TYR A 93 -11.76 6.66 -1.27
N SER A 94 -11.38 7.22 -2.43
CA SER A 94 -10.30 6.67 -3.27
C SER A 94 -8.95 7.31 -3.00
N GLY A 95 -7.94 6.49 -2.74
CA GLY A 95 -6.54 6.88 -2.67
C GLY A 95 -5.77 6.04 -1.66
N TYR A 96 -4.73 6.66 -1.11
CA TYR A 96 -3.72 6.00 -0.31
C TYR A 96 -3.52 6.71 1.03
N TRP A 97 -3.28 5.92 2.06
CA TRP A 97 -2.66 6.33 3.31
C TRP A 97 -1.46 5.43 3.53
N THR A 98 -0.30 6.02 3.78
CA THR A 98 0.96 5.27 3.81
C THR A 98 1.80 5.70 5.00
N GLU A 99 2.25 4.72 5.76
CA GLU A 99 3.31 4.82 6.75
C GLU A 99 4.51 4.02 6.24
N CYS A 100 5.72 4.50 6.47
CA CYS A 100 6.92 3.84 5.99
C CYS A 100 7.94 3.77 7.11
N ASP A 101 8.80 2.75 7.06
CA ASP A 101 9.90 2.59 7.99
C ASP A 101 11.07 1.81 7.36
N PHE A 102 12.20 1.78 8.04
CA PHE A 102 13.32 0.89 7.72
C PHE A 102 13.16 -0.40 8.55
N ILE A 103 12.58 -1.42 7.93
CA ILE A 103 12.27 -2.69 8.60
C ILE A 103 13.49 -3.62 8.53
N PRO A 104 13.85 -4.33 9.62
CA PRO A 104 14.92 -5.31 9.58
C PRO A 104 14.59 -6.46 8.62
N SER A 105 15.45 -6.68 7.63
CA SER A 105 15.33 -7.77 6.65
C SER A 105 16.37 -8.88 6.84
N GLY A 106 17.21 -8.75 7.87
CA GLY A 106 18.25 -9.70 8.24
C GLY A 106 19.06 -9.21 9.44
N GLU A 107 20.08 -9.97 9.86
CA GLU A 107 20.95 -9.58 10.99
C GLU A 107 21.67 -8.25 10.76
N ASP A 108 22.00 -7.93 9.49
CA ASP A 108 22.75 -6.74 9.09
C ASP A 108 22.12 -6.02 7.89
N SER A 109 20.80 -6.07 7.72
CA SER A 109 20.08 -5.38 6.65
C SER A 109 18.75 -4.80 7.10
N HIS A 110 18.40 -3.65 6.53
CA HIS A 110 17.05 -3.09 6.60
C HIS A 110 16.58 -2.81 5.19
N ASP A 111 15.26 -2.80 5.02
CA ASP A 111 14.61 -2.38 3.79
C ASP A 111 13.67 -1.22 4.08
N TYR A 112 13.69 -0.21 3.19
CA TYR A 112 12.70 0.86 3.23
C TYR A 112 11.39 0.32 2.67
N GLU A 113 10.42 0.14 3.56
CA GLU A 113 9.12 -0.40 3.24
C GLU A 113 8.01 0.56 3.63
N CYS A 114 6.91 0.45 2.91
CA CYS A 114 5.74 1.30 3.09
C CYS A 114 4.51 0.40 3.15
N PHE A 115 3.71 0.63 4.17
CA PHE A 115 2.49 -0.08 4.48
C PHE A 115 1.36 0.94 4.71
N GLY A 116 0.12 0.47 4.76
CA GLY A 116 -1.03 1.31 5.01
C GLY A 116 -2.23 0.91 4.16
N VAL A 117 -3.05 1.90 3.79
CA VAL A 117 -4.34 1.68 3.12
C VAL A 117 -4.24 2.05 1.64
N LYS A 118 -4.73 1.16 0.80
CA LYS A 118 -5.12 1.44 -0.60
C LYS A 118 -6.62 1.26 -0.71
N ALA A 119 -7.35 2.33 -1.02
CA ALA A 119 -8.80 2.29 -1.18
C ALA A 119 -9.19 2.81 -2.56
N ILE A 120 -10.12 2.12 -3.23
CA ILE A 120 -10.60 2.51 -4.55
C ILE A 120 -12.12 2.48 -4.54
N GLN A 121 -12.73 3.48 -5.18
CA GLN A 121 -14.17 3.65 -5.25
C GLN A 121 -14.66 3.53 -6.69
N ASN A 122 -15.75 2.77 -6.87
CA ASN A 122 -16.52 2.72 -8.09
C ASN A 122 -18.03 2.85 -7.78
N ALA A 123 -18.64 3.94 -8.20
CA ALA A 123 -19.97 4.37 -7.78
C ALA A 123 -20.11 4.37 -6.24
N ALA A 124 -21.06 3.58 -5.70
CA ALA A 124 -21.24 3.43 -4.27
C ALA A 124 -20.27 2.42 -3.65
N ARG A 125 -19.55 1.63 -4.44
CA ARG A 125 -18.71 0.55 -3.95
C ARG A 125 -17.32 1.05 -3.59
N VAL A 126 -16.79 0.63 -2.45
CA VAL A 126 -15.42 0.91 -2.01
C VAL A 126 -14.75 -0.41 -1.63
N CYS A 127 -13.57 -0.65 -2.21
CA CYS A 127 -12.76 -1.83 -1.95
C CYS A 127 -11.38 -1.35 -1.49
N SER A 128 -10.89 -1.90 -0.39
CA SER A 128 -9.62 -1.47 0.19
C SER A 128 -8.79 -2.62 0.72
N ASP A 129 -7.48 -2.49 0.59
CA ASP A 129 -6.49 -3.26 1.34
C ASP A 129 -5.86 -2.38 2.40
N TYR A 130 -5.56 -2.97 3.55
CA TYR A 130 -4.82 -2.39 4.64
C TYR A 130 -3.73 -3.36 5.07
N THR A 131 -2.49 -2.92 4.98
CA THR A 131 -1.33 -3.66 5.47
C THR A 131 -0.69 -2.88 6.60
N TYR A 132 -0.26 -3.57 7.66
CA TYR A 132 0.66 -2.98 8.63
C TYR A 132 1.68 -4.00 9.11
N TRP A 133 2.82 -3.49 9.57
CA TRP A 133 3.86 -4.29 10.18
C TRP A 133 3.84 -4.13 11.70
N ALA A 134 3.84 -5.24 12.43
CA ALA A 134 3.97 -5.22 13.89
C ALA A 134 4.70 -6.46 14.39
N SER A 135 5.68 -6.26 15.27
CA SER A 135 6.41 -7.35 15.94
C SER A 135 7.05 -8.36 14.97
N GLY A 136 7.57 -7.87 13.84
CA GLY A 136 8.25 -8.71 12.83
C GLY A 136 7.29 -9.51 11.94
N ARG A 137 6.01 -9.14 11.88
CA ARG A 137 4.99 -9.80 11.05
C ARG A 137 4.17 -8.77 10.28
N TYR A 138 3.77 -9.15 9.07
CA TYR A 138 2.79 -8.41 8.28
C TYR A 138 1.39 -8.89 8.62
N TYR A 139 0.46 -7.95 8.60
CA TYR A 139 -0.94 -8.22 8.74
C TYR A 139 -1.66 -7.54 7.60
N ASP A 140 -2.40 -8.33 6.84
CA ASP A 140 -3.13 -7.87 5.66
C ASP A 140 -4.63 -8.00 5.90
N PHE A 141 -5.35 -6.94 5.54
CA PHE A 141 -6.79 -6.86 5.69
C PHE A 141 -7.40 -6.28 4.41
N SER A 142 -8.27 -7.06 3.78
CA SER A 142 -9.12 -6.63 2.70
C SER A 142 -10.51 -6.27 3.24
N LYS A 143 -11.09 -5.19 2.72
CA LYS A 143 -12.43 -4.73 3.09
C LYS A 143 -13.26 -4.35 1.88
N VAL A 144 -14.52 -4.71 1.97
CA VAL A 144 -15.58 -4.32 1.04
C VAL A 144 -16.58 -3.45 1.80
N ALA A 145 -16.87 -2.28 1.25
CA ALA A 145 -17.80 -1.33 1.82
C ALA A 145 -18.67 -0.68 0.73
N ASN A 146 -19.81 -0.13 1.15
CA ASN A 146 -20.65 0.72 0.32
C ASN A 146 -20.74 2.13 0.93
N VAL A 147 -20.81 3.13 0.07
CA VAL A 147 -21.14 4.50 0.44
C VAL A 147 -22.66 4.62 0.56
N SER A 148 -23.14 4.80 1.78
CA SER A 148 -24.55 5.04 2.10
C SER A 148 -24.66 6.30 2.94
N ASN A 149 -25.48 7.26 2.50
CA ASN A 149 -25.65 8.56 3.16
C ASN A 149 -24.33 9.31 3.45
N GLY A 150 -23.36 9.22 2.53
CA GLY A 150 -22.05 9.87 2.68
C GLY A 150 -21.17 9.25 3.76
N LYS A 151 -21.40 7.98 4.12
CA LYS A 151 -20.58 7.20 5.05
C LYS A 151 -20.27 5.83 4.46
N LEU A 152 -19.13 5.28 4.82
CA LEU A 152 -18.80 3.88 4.54
C LEU A 152 -19.63 2.98 5.46
N VAL A 153 -20.28 1.99 4.87
CA VAL A 153 -20.97 0.89 5.56
C VAL A 153 -20.24 -0.39 5.16
N THR A 154 -19.74 -1.12 6.15
CA THR A 154 -18.98 -2.35 5.89
C THR A 154 -19.92 -3.43 5.34
N VAL A 155 -19.52 -4.07 4.25
CA VAL A 155 -20.22 -5.22 3.66
C VAL A 155 -19.56 -6.52 4.09
N ALA A 156 -18.23 -6.55 3.99
CA ALA A 156 -17.43 -7.69 4.41
C ALA A 156 -15.98 -7.27 4.70
N GLY A 157 -15.30 -8.05 5.51
CA GLY A 157 -13.86 -7.94 5.75
C GLY A 157 -13.21 -9.30 5.73
N CYS A 158 -11.92 -9.33 5.47
CA CYS A 158 -11.11 -10.54 5.55
C CYS A 158 -9.68 -10.09 5.88
N GLY A 159 -9.01 -10.80 6.79
CA GLY A 159 -7.65 -10.43 7.11
C GLY A 159 -7.11 -11.07 8.39
N GLY A 160 -5.85 -10.77 8.67
CA GLY A 160 -5.09 -11.34 9.76
C GLY A 160 -3.61 -11.47 9.40
N GLU A 161 -2.87 -12.21 10.23
CA GLU A 161 -1.50 -12.60 9.92
C GLU A 161 -1.49 -13.58 8.73
N ASP A 162 -0.71 -13.26 7.69
CA ASP A 162 -0.58 -14.07 6.46
C ASP A 162 -1.94 -14.46 5.82
N ALA A 163 -2.95 -13.60 5.97
CA ALA A 163 -4.30 -13.89 5.52
C ALA A 163 -4.40 -13.85 3.99
N GLN A 164 -4.89 -14.93 3.39
CA GLN A 164 -5.23 -14.99 1.97
C GLN A 164 -6.75 -14.87 1.81
N CYS A 165 -7.21 -13.69 1.41
CA CYS A 165 -8.62 -13.46 1.17
C CYS A 165 -9.08 -14.17 -0.11
N PRO A 166 -10.05 -15.09 -0.04
CA PRO A 166 -10.45 -15.86 -1.20
C PRO A 166 -11.12 -14.94 -2.22
N ASP A 167 -10.74 -15.10 -3.48
CA ASP A 167 -11.45 -14.59 -4.64
C ASP A 167 -12.26 -15.71 -5.31
N ASP A 168 -12.98 -15.39 -6.37
CA ASP A 168 -13.77 -16.40 -7.10
C ASP A 168 -12.89 -17.51 -7.72
N ALA A 169 -11.60 -17.25 -7.94
CA ALA A 169 -10.64 -18.25 -8.43
C ALA A 169 -10.17 -19.21 -7.31
N ALA A 170 -10.24 -18.78 -6.04
CA ALA A 170 -9.89 -19.55 -4.86
C ALA A 170 -11.02 -20.48 -4.34
N ALA A 171 -12.12 -20.62 -5.09
CA ALA A 171 -13.24 -21.51 -4.75
C ALA A 171 -12.79 -22.99 -4.64
N GLY A 172 -12.34 -23.40 -3.45
CA GLY A 172 -11.84 -24.74 -3.19
C GLY A 172 -10.64 -24.83 -2.25
N LEU A 173 -10.03 -23.70 -1.86
CA LEU A 173 -9.01 -23.67 -0.81
C LEU A 173 -9.63 -23.78 0.59
N ASP A 174 -8.84 -24.27 1.54
CA ASP A 174 -9.25 -24.73 2.87
C ASP A 174 -9.90 -23.58 3.68
N LYS A 175 -11.24 -23.46 3.58
CA LYS A 175 -12.05 -22.38 4.15
C LYS A 175 -11.93 -22.24 5.68
N GLY A 176 -11.26 -23.17 6.37
CA GLY A 176 -11.25 -23.27 7.83
C GLY A 176 -10.52 -22.16 8.58
N LYS A 177 -9.76 -21.28 7.91
CA LYS A 177 -9.05 -20.15 8.53
C LYS A 177 -9.13 -18.82 7.77
N THR A 178 -9.54 -18.86 6.49
CA THR A 178 -9.58 -17.70 5.60
C THR A 178 -10.91 -17.67 4.86
N GLY A 179 -11.59 -16.53 4.92
CA GLY A 179 -12.92 -16.33 4.35
C GLY A 179 -13.42 -14.92 4.66
N TRP A 180 -14.37 -14.45 3.86
CA TRP A 180 -14.98 -13.16 4.10
C TRP A 180 -15.91 -13.23 5.32
N ASP A 181 -15.69 -12.35 6.28
CA ASP A 181 -16.60 -12.09 7.40
C ASP A 181 -17.61 -11.03 6.95
N PHE A 182 -18.90 -11.36 6.99
CA PHE A 182 -20.01 -10.44 6.67
C PHE A 182 -20.61 -9.78 7.92
N HIS A 183 -20.05 -10.07 9.09
CA HIS A 183 -20.49 -9.62 10.41
C HIS A 183 -19.39 -8.80 11.11
N VAL A 184 -18.50 -8.18 10.33
CA VAL A 184 -17.42 -7.33 10.83
C VAL A 184 -17.99 -6.20 11.68
N ASP A 185 -17.46 -6.05 12.89
CA ASP A 185 -17.75 -4.91 13.75
C ASP A 185 -17.20 -3.63 13.11
N GLU A 186 -18.04 -2.63 12.88
CA GLU A 186 -17.62 -1.34 12.33
C GLU A 186 -16.69 -0.57 13.28
N HIS A 187 -16.64 -0.96 14.56
CA HIS A 187 -15.70 -0.47 15.57
C HIS A 187 -14.40 -1.28 15.65
N ASP A 188 -14.22 -2.29 14.81
CA ASP A 188 -12.94 -3.00 14.73
C ASP A 188 -11.95 -2.18 13.91
N ASP A 189 -11.03 -1.52 14.61
CA ASP A 189 -9.97 -0.69 14.07
C ASP A 189 -9.14 -1.43 12.99
N ARG A 190 -9.03 -2.76 13.07
CA ARG A 190 -8.30 -3.59 12.08
C ARG A 190 -8.91 -3.48 10.68
N TYR A 191 -10.24 -3.40 10.60
CA TYR A 191 -10.99 -3.30 9.35
C TYR A 191 -11.50 -1.89 9.11
N ASN A 192 -11.31 -0.96 10.05
CA ASN A 192 -11.79 0.39 9.91
C ASN A 192 -10.67 1.37 10.26
N PRO A 193 -9.56 1.40 9.50
CA PRO A 193 -8.58 2.45 9.65
C PRO A 193 -9.33 3.78 9.53
N ASP A 194 -9.07 4.72 10.43
CA ASP A 194 -9.78 5.98 10.48
C ASP A 194 -9.47 6.83 9.24
N LEU A 195 -10.25 6.58 8.18
CA LEU A 195 -10.23 7.34 6.93
C LEU A 195 -11.04 8.64 7.04
N SER A 196 -11.53 9.02 8.23
CA SER A 196 -12.32 10.25 8.41
C SER A 196 -11.54 11.53 8.10
N HIS A 197 -10.24 11.40 7.83
CA HIS A 197 -9.35 12.44 7.33
C HIS A 197 -8.91 12.28 5.85
N SER A 198 -9.65 11.50 5.04
CA SER A 198 -9.43 11.24 3.61
C SER A 198 -8.17 10.42 3.28
N PRO A 199 -8.14 9.74 2.12
CA PRO A 199 -6.88 9.33 1.53
C PRO A 199 -5.97 10.56 1.41
N VAL A 200 -4.83 10.52 2.11
CA VAL A 200 -3.87 11.64 2.18
C VAL A 200 -3.23 11.87 0.81
N PHE A 201 -3.16 10.81 0.00
CA PHE A 201 -2.57 10.84 -1.33
C PHE A 201 -3.52 10.21 -2.36
N ARG A 202 -3.70 10.86 -3.52
CA ARG A 202 -4.38 10.22 -4.67
C ARG A 202 -3.53 9.10 -5.31
N ILE A 203 -2.21 9.24 -5.23
CA ILE A 203 -1.20 8.35 -5.79
C ILE A 203 -0.06 8.31 -4.78
N ASP A 204 0.48 7.13 -4.49
CA ASP A 204 1.65 6.98 -3.65
C ASP A 204 2.70 6.07 -4.31
N PRO A 205 3.80 6.63 -4.88
CA PRO A 205 4.78 5.85 -5.61
C PRO A 205 5.62 4.90 -4.73
N ASP A 206 5.58 5.05 -3.41
CA ASP A 206 6.26 4.12 -2.50
C ASP A 206 5.37 2.94 -2.09
N PHE A 207 4.04 3.05 -2.22
CA PHE A 207 3.12 1.97 -1.94
C PHE A 207 3.26 0.88 -3.02
N LYS A 208 3.73 -0.29 -2.61
CA LYS A 208 3.92 -1.46 -3.47
C LYS A 208 3.29 -2.65 -2.78
N ASP A 209 2.57 -3.49 -3.53
CA ASP A 209 2.21 -4.80 -3.05
C ASP A 209 3.44 -5.71 -3.19
N GLU A 210 3.68 -6.61 -2.23
CA GLU A 210 4.94 -7.38 -2.07
C GLU A 210 5.38 -8.17 -3.33
N ASP A 211 4.42 -8.56 -4.16
CA ASP A 211 4.65 -9.29 -5.42
C ASP A 211 4.63 -8.41 -6.68
N ASP A 212 4.32 -7.12 -6.56
CA ASP A 212 3.87 -6.32 -7.69
C ASP A 212 4.82 -5.18 -8.06
N ILE A 213 5.49 -5.34 -9.20
CA ILE A 213 6.22 -4.24 -9.88
C ILE A 213 5.23 -3.20 -10.46
N SER A 214 3.92 -3.41 -10.34
CA SER A 214 2.97 -2.78 -11.26
C SER A 214 2.07 -1.70 -10.67
N GLY A 215 2.04 -1.39 -9.38
CA GLY A 215 1.07 -0.41 -8.87
C GLY A 215 -0.40 -0.73 -9.23
N ILE A 216 -0.67 -2.01 -9.53
CA ILE A 216 -1.99 -2.54 -9.83
C ILE A 216 -2.57 -3.04 -8.50
N ALA A 217 -3.90 -3.11 -8.41
CA ALA A 217 -4.52 -3.73 -7.24
C ALA A 217 -4.68 -5.23 -7.47
N PRO A 218 -4.69 -6.06 -6.42
CA PRO A 218 -4.93 -7.49 -6.54
C PRO A 218 -6.25 -7.79 -7.27
N ASP A 219 -6.33 -8.96 -7.92
CA ASP A 219 -7.46 -9.34 -8.77
C ASP A 219 -8.81 -9.29 -8.04
N TRP A 220 -8.83 -9.65 -6.74
CA TRP A 220 -10.01 -9.55 -5.89
C TRP A 220 -10.57 -8.12 -5.85
N MET A 221 -9.71 -7.10 -5.84
CA MET A 221 -10.14 -5.71 -5.77
C MET A 221 -10.81 -5.29 -7.07
N THR A 222 -10.31 -5.76 -8.22
CA THR A 222 -10.97 -5.54 -9.52
C THR A 222 -12.36 -6.18 -9.52
N GLN A 223 -12.48 -7.42 -9.04
CA GLN A 223 -13.77 -8.11 -8.92
C GLN A 223 -14.72 -7.36 -7.99
N CYS A 224 -14.25 -7.00 -6.79
CA CYS A 224 -15.00 -6.23 -5.80
C CYS A 224 -15.57 -4.91 -6.35
N LEU A 225 -14.80 -4.20 -7.19
CA LEU A 225 -15.20 -2.92 -7.78
C LEU A 225 -16.18 -3.07 -8.95
N ALA A 226 -16.15 -4.20 -9.65
CA ALA A 226 -16.96 -4.46 -10.83
C ALA A 226 -18.26 -5.20 -10.50
N ASP A 227 -18.25 -6.07 -9.50
CA ASP A 227 -19.38 -6.92 -9.10
C ASP A 227 -19.96 -6.43 -7.75
N PRO A 228 -21.21 -5.93 -7.73
CA PRO A 228 -21.87 -5.52 -6.50
C PRO A 228 -22.14 -6.68 -5.53
N ASP A 229 -22.21 -7.93 -6.02
CA ASP A 229 -22.52 -9.13 -5.23
C ASP A 229 -21.25 -9.79 -4.63
N PHE A 230 -20.06 -9.30 -4.98
CA PHE A 230 -18.82 -9.72 -4.33
C PHE A 230 -18.77 -9.23 -2.86
N PRO A 231 -18.06 -9.93 -1.95
CA PRO A 231 -17.73 -11.34 -2.08
C PRO A 231 -19.03 -12.17 -2.00
N PRO A 232 -19.16 -13.26 -2.77
CA PRO A 232 -20.33 -14.12 -2.66
C PRO A 232 -20.35 -14.84 -1.31
N ARG A 233 -21.55 -15.04 -0.77
CA ARG A 233 -21.77 -15.74 0.52
C ARG A 233 -21.18 -17.16 0.57
N SER A 234 -20.93 -17.79 -0.57
CA SER A 234 -20.22 -19.08 -0.63
C SER A 234 -18.77 -19.02 -0.15
N LEU A 235 -18.17 -17.83 -0.08
CA LEU A 235 -16.83 -17.55 0.44
C LEU A 235 -16.83 -17.08 1.89
N GLU A 236 -17.98 -17.15 2.58
CA GLU A 236 -18.09 -16.79 3.99
C GLU A 236 -17.22 -17.69 4.87
N SER A 237 -16.52 -17.08 5.84
CA SER A 237 -15.71 -17.82 6.79
C SER A 237 -16.59 -18.75 7.65
N PRO A 238 -16.24 -20.04 7.82
CA PRO A 238 -16.96 -20.96 8.70
C PRO A 238 -16.99 -20.50 10.16
N ALA A 239 -16.06 -19.63 10.58
CA ALA A 239 -16.02 -19.07 11.92
C ALA A 239 -17.15 -18.04 12.17
N THR A 240 -17.72 -17.45 11.12
CA THR A 240 -18.71 -16.36 11.19
C THR A 240 -20.07 -16.75 10.65
N ALA A 241 -20.20 -17.92 10.01
CA ALA A 241 -21.47 -18.47 9.54
C ALA A 241 -22.33 -18.99 10.71
N GLN A 242 -23.08 -18.12 11.38
CA GLN A 242 -24.12 -18.49 12.37
C GLN A 242 -25.46 -17.83 12.04
#